data_AF-A0A497M2D9-F1
#
_entry.id   AF-A0A497M2D9-F1
#
_cell.length_a   1.000
_cell.length_b   1.000
_cell.length_c   1.000
_cell.angle_alpha   90.00
_cell.angle_beta   90.00
_cell.angle_gamma   90.00
#
_symmetry.space_group_name_H-M   'P 1'
#
loop_
_entity.id
_entity.type
_entity.pdbx_description
1 polymer ?
#
loop_
_entity_poly.entity_id
_entity_poly.type
_entity_poly.pdbx_seq_one_letter_code
_entity_poly.pdbx_strand_id
1 'polypeptide(L)'
;MLPKLLSRWLDLGRVEASKGIVLCFLTGFMVRLIPELLAYPYPVGFDTVYYASRMKSGIIWNHWTQFFTSTWLLYAFIIPIYNLSHIDPFLILKIVTPVLYGLNVAGIYFFAKEVLGWNTTKSLMAGCFFSVQLASLRISWDLLRNILGMAILLLALTLTTRISTKRGLACFILLSLLTVFSHELAAVTLLIVVLGSIFWRLTKEQTKMSDKRTFFGVLPALIVFLAGIYFRLFPIPYKIETNVISAKDVNVGNVGVFFLVNYLDVKTSVDYYTSYFDLALNVLTLFCVLYLPYLFLVLKGFFRHRILDFWTCLLTVGSFGCLILPFCALLLWHRWMFMLVYTFTFYAVNGLDKLLKKRNSGGFAVKLKNSEGKVKGMLLLTVMLGCVYLATPVLMNTFNVGISSIPYVCRYFSVSPTIPYQDVGA
;
A
#
# COMPACT_ATOMS: atom_id res chain seq x y z
N MET A 1 -6.64 26.32 -1.84
CA MET A 1 -7.73 26.28 -0.83
C MET A 1 -7.68 25.01 0.04
N LEU A 2 -7.47 23.83 -0.55
CA LEU A 2 -7.22 22.56 0.16
C LEU A 2 -6.11 22.60 1.24
N PRO A 3 -4.94 23.26 1.03
CA PRO A 3 -3.87 23.29 2.03
C PRO A 3 -4.24 24.12 3.27
N LYS A 4 -5.04 25.20 3.10
CA LYS A 4 -5.52 26.05 4.19
C LYS A 4 -6.65 25.40 4.99
N LEU A 5 -7.50 24.61 4.33
CA LEU A 5 -8.50 23.78 5.00
C LEU A 5 -7.83 22.65 5.79
N LEU A 6 -6.91 21.88 5.18
CA LEU A 6 -6.13 20.87 5.89
C LEU A 6 -5.31 21.47 7.05
N SER A 7 -4.65 22.62 6.87
CA SER A 7 -3.87 23.25 7.93
C SER A 7 -4.71 23.77 9.10
N ARG A 8 -5.93 24.25 8.83
CA ARG A 8 -6.88 24.75 9.83
C ARG A 8 -7.64 23.62 10.53
N TRP A 9 -7.80 22.48 9.87
CA TRP A 9 -8.43 21.27 10.44
C TRP A 9 -7.44 20.39 11.24
N LEU A 10 -6.15 20.42 10.90
CA LEU A 10 -5.12 19.57 11.50
C LEU A 10 -4.19 20.30 12.49
N ASP A 11 -4.46 21.52 12.98
CA ASP A 11 -3.55 22.26 13.89
C ASP A 11 -2.05 22.07 13.50
N LEU A 12 -1.73 22.26 12.22
CA LEU A 12 -0.38 22.06 11.70
C LEU A 12 0.47 23.29 12.03
N GLY A 13 0.92 23.36 13.28
CA GLY A 13 1.61 24.51 13.88
C GLY A 13 2.96 24.92 13.29
N ARG A 14 3.35 24.49 12.08
CA ARG A 14 4.51 25.04 11.35
C ARG A 14 4.25 25.07 9.85
N VAL A 15 4.35 26.26 9.25
CA VAL A 15 4.23 26.51 7.80
C VAL A 15 5.16 25.62 6.97
N GLU A 16 6.31 25.21 7.51
CA GLU A 16 7.21 24.27 6.85
C GLU A 16 6.61 22.87 6.71
N ALA A 17 5.85 22.41 7.71
CA ALA A 17 5.22 21.10 7.67
C ALA A 17 4.17 21.03 6.55
N SER A 18 3.37 22.09 6.38
CA SER A 18 2.36 22.16 5.32
C SER A 18 2.98 22.27 3.92
N LYS A 19 4.07 23.03 3.76
CA LYS A 19 4.83 23.08 2.49
C LYS A 19 5.39 21.70 2.12
N GLY A 20 5.95 20.97 3.08
CA GLY A 20 6.48 19.63 2.85
C GLY A 20 5.42 18.61 2.41
N ILE A 21 4.22 18.66 3.01
CA ILE A 21 3.07 17.82 2.60
C ILE A 21 2.72 18.06 1.12
N VAL A 22 2.60 19.32 0.71
CA VAL A 22 2.25 19.68 -0.67
C VAL A 22 3.35 19.25 -1.64
N LEU A 23 4.62 19.45 -1.29
CA LEU A 23 5.74 19.03 -2.13
C LEU A 23 5.76 17.51 -2.33
N CYS A 24 5.57 16.74 -1.26
CA CYS A 24 5.49 15.28 -1.32
C CYS A 24 4.27 14.80 -2.13
N PHE A 25 3.11 15.45 -1.96
CA PHE A 25 1.93 15.17 -2.77
C PHE A 25 2.21 15.36 -4.26
N LEU A 26 2.76 16.52 -4.64
CA LEU A 26 3.09 16.84 -6.03
C LEU A 26 4.16 15.90 -6.59
N THR A 27 5.17 15.54 -5.79
CA THR A 27 6.20 14.58 -6.20
C THR A 27 5.58 13.24 -6.55
N GLY A 28 4.75 12.66 -5.65
CA GLY A 28 4.04 11.42 -5.93
C GLY A 28 3.14 11.52 -7.15
N PHE A 29 2.32 12.57 -7.20
CA PHE A 29 1.42 12.81 -8.33
C PHE A 29 2.17 12.82 -9.66
N MET A 30 3.24 13.61 -9.78
CA MET A 30 4.02 13.73 -11.02
C MET A 30 4.69 12.41 -11.40
N VAL A 31 5.30 11.72 -10.44
CA VAL A 31 5.94 10.42 -10.71
C VAL A 31 4.92 9.41 -11.24
N ARG A 32 3.72 9.35 -10.63
CA ARG A 32 2.69 8.39 -11.06
C ARG A 32 1.98 8.80 -12.35
N LEU A 33 1.99 10.09 -12.70
CA LEU A 33 1.43 10.60 -13.95
C LEU A 33 2.24 10.13 -15.17
N ILE A 34 3.56 9.93 -15.04
CA ILE A 34 4.45 9.49 -16.13
C ILE A 34 3.88 8.27 -16.88
N PRO A 35 3.64 7.10 -16.24
CA PRO A 35 3.13 5.93 -16.95
C PRO A 35 1.72 6.14 -17.54
N GLU A 36 0.89 7.00 -16.94
CA GLU A 36 -0.45 7.29 -17.51
C GLU A 36 -0.40 8.07 -18.82
N LEU A 37 0.57 9.00 -18.92
CA LEU A 37 0.82 9.77 -20.14
C LEU A 37 1.47 8.88 -21.21
N LEU A 38 2.44 8.06 -20.82
CA LEU A 38 3.14 7.16 -21.73
C LEU A 38 2.24 6.05 -22.30
N ALA A 39 1.26 5.59 -21.54
CA ALA A 39 0.32 4.57 -21.97
C ALA A 39 -0.89 5.12 -22.73
N TYR A 40 -1.03 6.44 -22.89
CA TYR A 40 -2.21 7.04 -23.54
C TYR A 40 -2.40 6.48 -24.97
N PRO A 41 -3.64 6.10 -25.38
CA PRO A 41 -4.92 6.25 -24.68
C PRO A 41 -5.30 5.11 -23.71
N TYR A 42 -4.48 4.08 -23.62
CA TYR A 42 -4.82 2.83 -22.94
C TYR A 42 -4.70 2.90 -21.41
N PRO A 43 -5.46 2.05 -20.67
CA PRO A 43 -5.37 1.98 -19.21
C PRO A 43 -4.10 1.26 -18.74
N VAL A 44 -3.59 1.68 -17.59
CA VAL A 44 -2.45 1.01 -16.91
C VAL A 44 -2.99 0.16 -15.76
N GLY A 45 -2.57 -1.09 -15.65
CA GLY A 45 -2.93 -1.99 -14.55
C GLY A 45 -4.15 -2.85 -14.81
N PHE A 46 -4.22 -4.02 -14.16
CA PHE A 46 -5.27 -5.02 -14.39
C PHE A 46 -6.63 -4.60 -13.82
N ASP A 47 -6.66 -4.15 -12.56
CA ASP A 47 -7.90 -3.78 -11.85
C ASP A 47 -8.58 -2.52 -12.44
N THR A 48 -7.92 -1.74 -13.30
CA THR A 48 -8.52 -0.52 -13.88
C THR A 48 -9.74 -0.82 -14.76
N VAL A 49 -9.72 -1.94 -15.48
CA VAL A 49 -10.87 -2.43 -16.26
C VAL A 49 -12.05 -2.75 -15.32
N TYR A 50 -11.77 -3.36 -14.17
CA TYR A 50 -12.80 -3.64 -13.17
C TYR A 50 -13.36 -2.34 -12.56
N TYR A 51 -12.51 -1.37 -12.22
CA TYR A 51 -12.98 -0.07 -11.73
C TYR A 51 -13.84 0.66 -12.77
N ALA A 52 -13.46 0.62 -14.05
CA ALA A 52 -14.23 1.19 -15.16
C ALA A 52 -15.60 0.53 -15.32
N SER A 53 -15.67 -0.80 -15.27
CA SER A 53 -16.93 -1.56 -15.27
C SER A 53 -17.82 -1.17 -14.08
N ARG A 54 -17.25 -1.05 -12.88
CA ARG A 54 -18.00 -0.64 -11.68
C ARG A 54 -18.53 0.79 -11.79
N MET A 55 -17.77 1.73 -12.37
CA MET A 55 -18.28 3.08 -12.68
C MET A 55 -19.50 3.04 -13.60
N LYS A 56 -19.41 2.29 -14.71
CA LYS A 56 -20.54 2.13 -15.65
C LYS A 56 -21.76 1.47 -15.02
N SER A 57 -21.57 0.55 -14.08
CA SER A 57 -22.69 -0.08 -13.37
C SER A 57 -23.49 0.89 -12.49
N GLY A 58 -22.87 1.98 -12.01
CA GLY A 58 -23.51 2.95 -11.11
C GLY A 58 -23.85 2.44 -9.71
N ILE A 59 -23.70 1.14 -9.43
CA ILE A 59 -24.13 0.51 -8.18
C ILE A 59 -22.98 0.44 -7.19
N ILE A 60 -23.11 1.06 -6.02
CA ILE A 60 -22.11 0.94 -4.93
C ILE A 60 -22.26 -0.41 -4.22
N TRP A 61 -23.48 -0.75 -3.80
CA TRP A 61 -23.81 -2.01 -3.14
C TRP A 61 -24.98 -2.70 -3.84
N ASN A 62 -24.78 -3.96 -4.22
CA ASN A 62 -25.86 -4.81 -4.76
C ASN A 62 -26.75 -5.36 -3.64
N HIS A 63 -26.24 -5.43 -2.42
CA HIS A 63 -26.95 -5.93 -1.24
C HIS A 63 -26.39 -5.27 0.03
N TRP A 64 -27.22 -5.08 1.05
CA TRP A 64 -26.84 -4.34 2.26
C TRP A 64 -25.66 -4.99 3.02
N THR A 65 -25.51 -6.31 2.97
CA THR A 65 -24.35 -7.00 3.59
C THR A 65 -23.02 -6.57 3.00
N GLN A 66 -22.99 -6.12 1.72
CA GLN A 66 -21.79 -5.60 1.08
C GLN A 66 -21.26 -4.32 1.74
N PHE A 67 -22.08 -3.63 2.52
CA PHE A 67 -21.61 -2.53 3.36
C PHE A 67 -20.50 -2.98 4.32
N PHE A 68 -20.60 -4.20 4.84
CA PHE A 68 -19.65 -4.80 5.78
C PHE A 68 -18.62 -5.72 5.09
N THR A 69 -19.04 -6.46 4.06
CA THR A 69 -18.20 -7.50 3.44
C THR A 69 -17.32 -6.97 2.31
N SER A 70 -17.70 -5.86 1.67
CA SER A 70 -16.97 -5.28 0.55
C SER A 70 -16.26 -3.99 0.94
N THR A 71 -15.09 -3.75 0.36
CA THR A 71 -14.36 -2.48 0.51
C THR A 71 -14.87 -1.47 -0.53
N TRP A 72 -15.85 -0.65 -0.14
CA TRP A 72 -16.61 0.16 -1.08
C TRP A 72 -16.17 1.62 -1.19
N LEU A 73 -15.27 2.11 -0.34
CA LEU A 73 -14.99 3.55 -0.22
C LEU A 73 -14.49 4.19 -1.52
N LEU A 74 -13.61 3.51 -2.26
CA LEU A 74 -13.13 4.02 -3.55
C LEU A 74 -14.30 4.22 -4.53
N TYR A 75 -15.22 3.26 -4.61
CA TYR A 75 -16.39 3.32 -5.49
C TYR A 75 -17.33 4.46 -5.11
N ALA A 76 -17.50 4.73 -3.83
CA ALA A 76 -18.28 5.86 -3.34
C ALA A 76 -17.74 7.23 -3.79
N PHE A 77 -16.46 7.32 -4.19
CA PHE A 77 -15.90 8.52 -4.80
C PHE A 77 -15.98 8.50 -6.33
N ILE A 78 -15.54 7.42 -6.97
CA ILE A 78 -15.41 7.41 -8.44
C ILE A 78 -16.75 7.30 -9.17
N ILE A 79 -17.74 6.60 -8.61
CA ILE A 79 -19.06 6.43 -9.25
C ILE A 79 -19.81 7.77 -9.34
N PRO A 80 -19.95 8.57 -8.26
CA PRO A 80 -20.58 9.88 -8.37
C PRO A 80 -19.84 10.84 -9.31
N ILE A 81 -18.50 10.82 -9.31
CA ILE A 81 -17.70 11.64 -10.24
C ILE A 81 -18.02 11.27 -11.69
N TYR A 82 -18.09 9.98 -12.00
CA TYR A 82 -18.47 9.50 -13.33
C TYR A 82 -19.91 9.91 -13.68
N ASN A 83 -20.87 9.71 -12.79
CA ASN A 83 -22.27 10.04 -13.03
C ASN A 83 -22.52 11.55 -13.21
N LEU A 84 -21.71 12.42 -12.60
CA LEU A 84 -21.82 13.86 -12.74
C LEU A 84 -21.11 14.40 -13.99
N SER A 85 -20.00 13.78 -14.39
CA SER A 85 -19.15 14.30 -15.46
C SER A 85 -19.38 13.62 -16.82
N HIS A 86 -19.86 12.36 -16.82
CA HIS A 86 -19.96 11.49 -17.99
C HIS A 86 -18.66 11.34 -18.80
N ILE A 87 -17.52 11.67 -18.18
CA ILE A 87 -16.19 11.50 -18.78
C ILE A 87 -15.88 10.01 -18.86
N ASP A 88 -15.15 9.59 -19.90
CA ASP A 88 -14.70 8.20 -20.04
C ASP A 88 -14.05 7.68 -18.73
N PRO A 89 -14.46 6.49 -18.23
CA PRO A 89 -13.96 5.97 -16.97
C PRO A 89 -12.42 5.82 -16.92
N PHE A 90 -11.76 5.52 -18.03
CA PHE A 90 -10.30 5.40 -18.04
C PHE A 90 -9.62 6.76 -17.91
N LEU A 91 -10.19 7.84 -18.47
CA LEU A 91 -9.70 9.20 -18.23
C LEU A 91 -9.85 9.62 -16.76
N ILE A 92 -10.96 9.26 -16.11
CA ILE A 92 -11.14 9.50 -14.68
C ILE A 92 -10.05 8.76 -13.88
N LEU A 93 -9.82 7.48 -14.19
CA LEU A 93 -8.80 6.66 -13.50
C LEU A 93 -7.37 7.16 -13.73
N LYS A 94 -7.07 7.74 -14.90
CA LYS A 94 -5.78 8.40 -15.21
C LYS A 94 -5.48 9.59 -14.31
N ILE A 95 -6.51 10.23 -13.73
CA ILE A 95 -6.36 11.33 -12.78
C ILE A 95 -6.41 10.82 -11.34
N VAL A 96 -7.39 9.96 -11.02
CA VAL A 96 -7.58 9.43 -9.67
C VAL A 96 -6.33 8.68 -9.19
N THR A 97 -5.68 7.93 -10.06
CA THR A 97 -4.52 7.10 -9.68
C THR A 97 -3.32 7.94 -9.22
N PRO A 98 -2.83 8.94 -9.98
CA PRO A 98 -1.83 9.89 -9.50
C PRO A 98 -2.22 10.63 -8.22
N VAL A 99 -3.49 11.03 -8.06
CA VAL A 99 -3.97 11.69 -6.84
C VAL A 99 -3.83 10.79 -5.62
N LEU A 100 -4.29 9.54 -5.71
CA LEU A 100 -4.19 8.57 -4.62
C LEU A 100 -2.73 8.26 -4.26
N TYR A 101 -1.85 8.17 -5.25
CA TYR A 101 -0.43 7.96 -5.01
C TYR A 101 0.23 9.18 -4.36
N GLY A 102 -0.08 10.40 -4.83
CA GLY A 102 0.34 11.64 -4.19
C GLY A 102 -0.08 11.71 -2.71
N LEU A 103 -1.31 11.30 -2.39
CA LEU A 103 -1.78 11.22 -0.99
C LEU A 103 -0.95 10.23 -0.15
N ASN A 104 -0.51 9.10 -0.72
CA ASN A 104 0.35 8.15 -0.01
C ASN A 104 1.73 8.76 0.28
N VAL A 105 2.36 9.38 -0.71
CA VAL A 105 3.68 10.03 -0.54
C VAL A 105 3.60 11.14 0.51
N ALA A 106 2.53 11.94 0.50
CA ALA A 106 2.25 12.92 1.53
C ALA A 106 2.02 12.28 2.92
N GLY A 107 1.31 11.15 2.97
CA GLY A 107 1.09 10.37 4.18
C GLY A 107 2.39 9.85 4.80
N ILE A 108 3.33 9.37 3.99
CA ILE A 108 4.67 8.94 4.43
C ILE A 108 5.42 10.11 5.09
N TYR A 109 5.45 11.27 4.43
CA TYR A 109 6.05 12.48 4.99
C TYR A 109 5.42 12.86 6.33
N PHE A 110 4.08 12.87 6.39
CA PHE A 110 3.35 13.28 7.57
C PHE A 110 3.56 12.32 8.75
N PHE A 111 3.52 11.01 8.49
CA PHE A 111 3.82 9.98 9.48
C PHE A 111 5.27 10.12 10.01
N ALA A 112 6.25 10.30 9.13
CA ALA A 112 7.63 10.53 9.55
C ALA A 112 7.78 11.78 10.44
N LYS A 113 7.06 12.85 10.11
CA LYS A 113 7.13 14.12 10.83
C LYS A 113 6.51 14.01 12.23
N GLU A 114 5.31 13.46 12.32
CA GLU A 114 4.49 13.49 13.53
C GLU A 114 4.66 12.27 14.43
N VAL A 115 4.81 11.07 13.85
CA VAL A 115 4.94 9.83 14.61
C VAL A 115 6.40 9.54 14.94
N LEU A 116 7.30 9.70 13.96
CA LEU A 116 8.73 9.43 14.17
C LEU A 116 9.51 10.65 14.68
N GLY A 117 8.88 11.83 14.71
CA GLY A 117 9.50 13.07 15.19
C GLY A 117 10.67 13.57 14.34
N TRP A 118 10.71 13.21 13.04
CA TRP A 118 11.84 13.57 12.18
C TRP A 118 11.82 15.04 11.76
N ASN A 119 13.01 15.57 11.42
CA ASN A 119 13.11 16.91 10.85
C ASN A 119 12.54 16.94 9.42
N THR A 120 12.25 18.14 8.91
CA THR A 120 11.59 18.35 7.61
C THR A 120 12.38 17.70 6.48
N THR A 121 13.70 17.85 6.45
CA THR A 121 14.58 17.26 5.42
C THR A 121 14.48 15.73 5.40
N LYS A 122 14.58 15.08 6.57
CA LYS A 122 14.53 13.62 6.66
C LYS A 122 13.14 13.07 6.33
N SER A 123 12.08 13.78 6.70
CA SER A 123 10.71 13.44 6.28
C SER A 123 10.50 13.60 4.77
N LEU A 124 11.04 14.66 4.15
CA LEU A 124 11.02 14.85 2.69
C LEU A 124 11.78 13.72 1.98
N MET A 125 12.96 13.34 2.49
CA MET A 125 13.71 12.20 1.97
C MET A 125 12.88 10.90 2.02
N ALA A 126 12.09 10.68 3.06
CA ALA A 126 11.21 9.52 3.14
C ALA A 126 10.11 9.54 2.06
N GLY A 127 9.44 10.68 1.86
CA GLY A 127 8.45 10.83 0.79
C GLY A 127 9.06 10.61 -0.60
N CYS A 128 10.16 11.30 -0.92
CA CYS A 128 10.80 11.18 -2.23
C CYS A 128 11.39 9.78 -2.49
N PHE A 129 11.94 9.13 -1.46
CA PHE A 129 12.44 7.76 -1.62
C PHE A 129 11.28 6.78 -1.82
N PHE A 130 10.20 6.92 -1.05
CA PHE A 130 9.00 6.12 -1.24
C PHE A 130 8.42 6.29 -2.65
N SER A 131 8.42 7.49 -3.23
CA SER A 131 7.81 7.75 -4.54
C SER A 131 8.48 7.04 -5.72
N VAL A 132 9.73 6.56 -5.55
CA VAL A 132 10.51 5.95 -6.64
C VAL A 132 10.78 4.45 -6.43
N GLN A 133 10.39 3.90 -5.28
CA GLN A 133 10.60 2.48 -4.99
C GLN A 133 9.68 1.60 -5.85
N LEU A 134 10.25 0.53 -6.41
CA LEU A 134 9.52 -0.39 -7.27
C LEU A 134 8.24 -0.96 -6.62
N ALA A 135 8.31 -1.33 -5.34
CA ALA A 135 7.17 -1.87 -4.60
C ALA A 135 6.02 -0.87 -4.44
N SER A 136 6.30 0.41 -4.13
CA SER A 136 5.26 1.42 -3.98
C SER A 136 4.62 1.74 -5.34
N LEU A 137 5.45 1.85 -6.40
CA LEU A 137 5.00 2.02 -7.76
C LEU A 137 4.16 0.83 -8.22
N ARG A 138 4.54 -0.40 -7.85
CA ARG A 138 3.79 -1.60 -8.19
C ARG A 138 2.38 -1.59 -7.62
N ILE A 139 2.22 -1.28 -6.33
CA ILE A 139 0.89 -1.10 -5.71
C ILE A 139 0.10 -0.01 -6.44
N SER A 140 0.81 1.03 -6.91
CA SER A 140 0.18 2.18 -7.54
C SER A 140 -0.45 1.93 -8.91
N TRP A 141 -0.18 0.79 -9.55
CA TRP A 141 -0.62 0.53 -10.92
C TRP A 141 -2.06 0.02 -11.01
N ASP A 142 -2.47 -0.87 -10.12
CA ASP A 142 -3.77 -1.56 -10.16
C ASP A 142 -4.47 -1.59 -8.79
N LEU A 143 -3.73 -1.62 -7.67
CA LEU A 143 -4.31 -1.79 -6.34
C LEU A 143 -4.88 -0.48 -5.72
N LEU A 144 -5.70 0.28 -6.47
CA LEU A 144 -6.20 1.60 -6.04
C LEU A 144 -6.93 1.60 -4.69
N ARG A 145 -7.74 0.56 -4.42
CA ARG A 145 -8.38 0.38 -3.11
C ARG A 145 -7.35 0.27 -1.99
N ASN A 146 -6.29 -0.49 -2.22
CA ASN A 146 -5.20 -0.65 -1.26
C ASN A 146 -4.45 0.66 -1.04
N ILE A 147 -4.12 1.40 -2.11
CA ILE A 147 -3.50 2.73 -2.01
C ILE A 147 -4.34 3.67 -1.15
N LEU A 148 -5.65 3.74 -1.40
CA LEU A 148 -6.57 4.58 -0.62
C LEU A 148 -6.57 4.15 0.86
N GLY A 149 -6.67 2.84 1.12
CA GLY A 149 -6.65 2.29 2.48
C GLY A 149 -5.35 2.61 3.21
N MET A 150 -4.19 2.48 2.55
CA MET A 150 -2.89 2.77 3.15
C MET A 150 -2.67 4.27 3.38
N ALA A 151 -3.18 5.16 2.52
CA ALA A 151 -3.16 6.60 2.77
C ALA A 151 -3.97 6.96 4.01
N ILE A 152 -5.19 6.44 4.13
CA ILE A 152 -6.07 6.70 5.27
C ILE A 152 -5.48 6.08 6.55
N LEU A 153 -4.90 4.87 6.46
CA LEU A 153 -4.16 4.24 7.55
C LEU A 153 -3.02 5.11 8.07
N LEU A 154 -2.18 5.66 7.19
CA LEU A 154 -1.07 6.53 7.57
C LEU A 154 -1.57 7.77 8.34
N LEU A 155 -2.68 8.36 7.89
CA LEU A 155 -3.32 9.49 8.58
C LEU A 155 -3.92 9.05 9.92
N ALA A 156 -4.63 7.92 9.97
CA ALA A 156 -5.22 7.37 11.19
C ALA A 156 -4.16 7.10 12.26
N LEU A 157 -3.08 6.41 11.90
CA LEU A 157 -1.97 6.13 12.82
C LEU A 157 -1.29 7.42 13.27
N THR A 158 -1.20 8.44 12.42
CA THR A 158 -0.65 9.73 12.81
C THR A 158 -1.52 10.45 13.85
N LEU A 159 -2.84 10.36 13.75
CA LEU A 159 -3.75 10.97 14.73
C LEU A 159 -3.70 10.33 16.13
N THR A 160 -3.09 9.14 16.28
CA THR A 160 -2.90 8.53 17.60
C THR A 160 -2.07 9.42 18.55
N THR A 161 -1.20 10.28 18.01
CA THR A 161 -0.42 11.25 18.80
C THR A 161 -1.27 12.43 19.31
N ARG A 162 -2.44 12.69 18.71
CA ARG A 162 -3.30 13.85 18.96
C ARG A 162 -4.65 13.50 19.61
N ILE A 163 -4.78 12.26 20.08
CA ILE A 163 -6.04 11.70 20.62
C ILE A 163 -6.48 12.27 21.97
N SER A 164 -5.63 13.10 22.59
CA SER A 164 -5.95 13.84 23.82
C SER A 164 -7.05 14.90 23.62
N THR A 165 -7.31 15.31 22.37
CA THR A 165 -8.36 16.27 22.04
C THR A 165 -9.64 15.56 21.59
N LYS A 166 -10.83 16.12 21.91
CA LYS A 166 -12.13 15.57 21.44
C LYS A 166 -12.18 15.51 19.91
N ARG A 167 -11.66 16.53 19.23
CA ARG A 167 -11.56 16.60 17.77
C ARG A 167 -10.63 15.51 17.23
N GLY A 168 -9.45 15.33 17.82
CA GLY A 168 -8.50 14.29 17.44
C GLY A 168 -9.09 12.88 17.60
N LEU A 169 -9.83 12.64 18.69
CA LEU A 169 -10.55 11.37 18.88
C LEU A 169 -11.63 11.15 17.82
N ALA A 170 -12.48 12.14 17.55
CA ALA A 170 -13.52 12.03 16.52
C ALA A 170 -12.93 11.77 15.13
N CYS A 171 -11.86 12.49 14.76
CA CYS A 171 -11.15 12.27 13.50
C CYS A 171 -10.50 10.88 13.44
N PHE A 172 -9.93 10.39 14.55
CA PHE A 172 -9.35 9.05 14.61
C PHE A 172 -10.42 7.96 14.43
N ILE A 173 -11.60 8.09 15.05
CA ILE A 173 -12.73 7.17 14.87
C ILE A 173 -13.14 7.14 13.39
N LEU A 174 -13.34 8.32 12.79
CA LEU A 174 -13.73 8.44 11.39
C LEU A 174 -12.70 7.81 10.45
N LEU A 175 -11.41 8.15 10.58
CA LEU A 175 -10.37 7.59 9.73
C LEU A 175 -10.18 6.08 9.94
N SER A 176 -10.40 5.59 11.16
CA SER A 176 -10.35 4.14 11.43
C SER A 176 -11.46 3.40 10.68
N LEU A 177 -12.69 3.92 10.70
CA LEU A 177 -13.82 3.39 9.93
C LEU A 177 -13.55 3.48 8.41
N LEU A 178 -13.09 4.63 7.94
CA LEU A 178 -12.75 4.81 6.53
C LEU A 178 -11.63 3.86 6.07
N THR A 179 -10.67 3.54 6.94
CA THR A 179 -9.63 2.54 6.64
C THR A 179 -10.26 1.17 6.37
N VAL A 180 -11.22 0.75 7.20
CA VAL A 180 -11.96 -0.52 7.04
C VAL A 180 -12.73 -0.55 5.73
N PHE A 181 -13.44 0.53 5.40
CA PHE A 181 -14.21 0.60 4.14
C PHE A 181 -13.33 0.76 2.89
N SER A 182 -12.06 1.13 3.05
CA SER A 182 -11.12 1.30 1.93
C SER A 182 -10.52 -0.01 1.45
N HIS A 183 -9.98 -0.81 2.37
CA HIS A 183 -9.28 -2.04 2.03
C HIS A 183 -9.10 -2.98 3.23
N GLU A 184 -9.23 -4.30 3.04
CA GLU A 184 -9.14 -5.25 4.15
C GLU A 184 -7.72 -5.33 4.74
N LEU A 185 -6.68 -5.29 3.89
CA LEU A 185 -5.30 -5.37 4.37
C LEU A 185 -4.89 -4.15 5.20
N ALA A 186 -5.38 -2.96 4.82
CA ALA A 186 -5.15 -1.74 5.58
C ALA A 186 -5.90 -1.79 6.92
N ALA A 187 -7.12 -2.35 6.94
CA ALA A 187 -7.90 -2.57 8.15
C ALA A 187 -7.19 -3.51 9.13
N VAL A 188 -6.72 -4.67 8.67
CA VAL A 188 -5.97 -5.63 9.49
C VAL A 188 -4.71 -4.97 10.04
N THR A 189 -4.00 -4.20 9.21
CA THR A 189 -2.82 -3.45 9.63
C THR A 189 -3.14 -2.45 10.75
N LEU A 190 -4.20 -1.65 10.60
CA LEU A 190 -4.66 -0.71 11.63
C LEU A 190 -4.92 -1.44 12.95
N LEU A 191 -5.74 -2.49 12.90
CA LEU A 191 -6.18 -3.22 14.08
C LEU A 191 -5.01 -3.88 14.81
N ILE A 192 -4.12 -4.57 14.10
CA ILE A 192 -2.96 -5.24 14.70
C ILE A 192 -1.98 -4.22 15.30
N VAL A 193 -1.70 -3.13 14.58
CA VAL A 193 -0.78 -2.11 15.05
C VAL A 193 -1.31 -1.41 16.30
N VAL A 194 -2.60 -1.04 16.32
CA VAL A 194 -3.23 -0.35 17.44
C VAL A 194 -3.40 -1.29 18.64
N LEU A 195 -4.02 -2.45 18.44
CA LEU A 195 -4.26 -3.41 19.53
C LEU A 195 -2.95 -3.98 20.08
N GLY A 196 -2.00 -4.33 19.22
CA GLY A 196 -0.67 -4.77 19.64
C GLY A 196 0.07 -3.69 20.44
N SER A 197 0.00 -2.43 20.00
CA SER A 197 0.59 -1.30 20.73
C SER A 197 -0.01 -1.07 22.12
N ILE A 198 -1.31 -1.33 22.28
CA ILE A 198 -2.05 -1.19 23.55
C ILE A 198 -1.75 -2.38 24.46
N PHE A 199 -1.84 -3.60 23.92
CA PHE A 199 -1.50 -4.84 24.63
C PHE A 199 -0.07 -4.78 25.21
N TRP A 200 0.90 -4.34 24.41
CA TRP A 200 2.28 -4.16 24.86
C TRP A 200 2.44 -3.18 26.04
N ARG A 201 1.56 -2.18 26.16
CA ARG A 201 1.58 -1.25 27.30
C ARG A 201 0.86 -1.81 28.52
N LEU A 202 -0.19 -2.58 28.31
CA LEU A 202 -0.88 -3.32 29.37
C LEU A 202 0.11 -4.29 30.04
N THR A 203 0.86 -5.06 29.26
CA THR A 203 1.88 -6.00 29.79
C THR A 203 3.04 -5.32 30.52
N LYS A 204 3.22 -4.00 30.34
CA LYS A 204 4.25 -3.21 31.03
C LYS A 204 3.69 -2.34 32.17
N GLU A 205 2.41 -2.46 32.49
CA GLU A 205 1.70 -1.63 33.49
C GLU A 205 1.83 -0.10 33.25
N GLN A 206 2.09 0.31 32.00
CA GLN A 206 2.31 1.71 31.61
C GLN A 206 1.12 2.28 30.81
N THR A 207 -0.11 1.90 31.17
CA THR A 207 -1.29 2.35 30.44
C THR A 207 -1.56 3.83 30.69
N LYS A 208 -1.57 4.63 29.64
CA LYS A 208 -1.96 6.05 29.69
C LYS A 208 -3.43 6.22 29.32
N MET A 209 -4.04 7.32 29.73
CA MET A 209 -5.41 7.68 29.33
C MET A 209 -5.55 7.78 27.79
N SER A 210 -4.48 8.17 27.09
CA SER A 210 -4.46 8.19 25.63
C SER A 210 -4.57 6.78 25.00
N ASP A 211 -4.04 5.75 25.65
CA ASP A 211 -4.15 4.36 25.16
C ASP A 211 -5.59 3.86 25.27
N LYS A 212 -6.28 4.17 26.40
CA LYS A 212 -7.72 3.89 26.56
C LYS A 212 -8.54 4.59 25.48
N ARG A 213 -8.26 5.87 25.21
CA ARG A 213 -8.95 6.60 24.13
C ARG A 213 -8.67 6.05 22.75
N THR A 214 -7.45 5.57 22.50
CA THR A 214 -7.10 4.90 21.23
C THR A 214 -7.87 3.59 21.08
N PHE A 215 -7.99 2.81 22.16
CA PHE A 215 -8.80 1.60 22.19
C PHE A 215 -10.28 1.88 21.87
N PHE A 216 -10.91 2.79 22.60
CA PHE A 216 -12.31 3.15 22.35
C PHE A 216 -12.50 3.80 20.98
N GLY A 217 -11.49 4.52 20.49
CA GLY A 217 -11.51 5.14 19.17
C GLY A 217 -11.49 4.13 18.02
N VAL A 218 -10.82 2.99 18.18
CA VAL A 218 -10.75 1.94 17.14
C VAL A 218 -11.91 0.94 17.25
N LEU A 219 -12.62 0.90 18.37
CA LEU A 219 -13.69 -0.07 18.63
C LEU A 219 -14.80 -0.09 17.57
N PRO A 220 -15.32 1.04 17.06
CA PRO A 220 -16.31 1.01 15.98
C PRO A 220 -15.79 0.34 14.71
N ALA A 221 -14.53 0.61 14.35
CA ALA A 221 -13.88 0.01 13.19
C ALA A 221 -13.69 -1.51 13.38
N LEU A 222 -13.33 -1.94 14.59
CA LEU A 222 -13.23 -3.35 14.95
C LEU A 222 -14.60 -4.06 14.83
N ILE A 223 -15.67 -3.46 15.35
CA ILE A 223 -17.03 -4.02 15.25
C ILE A 223 -17.46 -4.19 13.80
N VAL A 224 -17.28 -3.17 12.97
CA VAL A 224 -17.62 -3.22 11.53
C VAL A 224 -16.78 -4.29 10.82
N PHE A 225 -15.49 -4.39 11.13
CA PHE A 225 -14.61 -5.40 10.55
C PHE A 225 -15.01 -6.83 10.94
N LEU A 226 -15.35 -7.06 12.21
CA LEU A 226 -15.84 -8.35 12.70
C LEU A 226 -17.20 -8.72 12.12
N ALA A 227 -18.12 -7.75 11.96
CA ALA A 227 -19.37 -7.97 11.26
C ALA A 227 -19.13 -8.39 9.80
N GLY A 228 -18.16 -7.77 9.12
CA GLY A 228 -17.73 -8.18 7.79
C GLY A 228 -17.16 -9.60 7.74
N ILE A 229 -16.41 -10.01 8.76
CA ILE A 229 -15.94 -11.41 8.90
C ILE A 229 -17.14 -12.36 9.05
N TYR A 230 -18.07 -12.04 9.94
CA TYR A 230 -19.27 -12.85 10.19
C TYR A 230 -20.08 -13.05 8.91
N PHE A 231 -20.39 -11.99 8.17
CA PHE A 231 -21.15 -12.10 6.92
C PHE A 231 -20.38 -12.76 5.76
N ARG A 232 -19.05 -12.84 5.82
CA ARG A 232 -18.27 -13.65 4.86
C ARG A 232 -18.28 -15.14 5.20
N LEU A 233 -18.32 -15.49 6.48
CA LEU A 233 -18.44 -16.87 6.94
C LEU A 233 -19.87 -17.41 6.78
N PHE A 234 -20.86 -16.55 6.99
CA PHE A 234 -22.29 -16.87 6.88
C PHE A 234 -22.96 -15.96 5.85
N PRO A 235 -22.70 -16.18 4.54
CA PRO A 235 -23.22 -15.33 3.49
C PRO A 235 -24.74 -15.46 3.37
N ILE A 236 -25.43 -14.33 3.32
CA ILE A 236 -26.85 -14.27 2.97
C ILE A 236 -26.94 -14.35 1.44
N PRO A 237 -27.66 -15.33 0.86
CA PRO A 237 -27.75 -15.49 -0.58
C PRO A 237 -28.54 -14.33 -1.22
N TYR A 238 -28.00 -13.76 -2.29
CA TYR A 238 -28.68 -12.79 -3.14
C TYR A 238 -28.25 -13.00 -4.60
N LYS A 239 -29.14 -12.70 -5.55
CA LYS A 239 -28.86 -12.81 -6.99
C LYS A 239 -28.46 -11.45 -7.53
N ILE A 240 -27.34 -11.39 -8.23
CA ILE A 240 -26.90 -10.20 -8.97
C ILE A 240 -27.20 -10.47 -10.44
N GLU A 241 -28.04 -9.64 -11.05
CA GLU A 241 -28.23 -9.67 -12.50
C GLU A 241 -27.08 -8.90 -13.15
N THR A 242 -26.26 -9.61 -13.92
CA THR A 242 -25.12 -9.02 -14.61
C THR A 242 -24.84 -9.76 -15.91
N ASN A 243 -24.45 -9.00 -16.94
CA ASN A 243 -23.98 -9.54 -18.20
C ASN A 243 -22.48 -9.93 -18.14
N VAL A 244 -21.85 -9.82 -16.97
CA VAL A 244 -20.44 -10.16 -16.74
C VAL A 244 -20.32 -11.61 -16.30
N ILE A 245 -19.66 -12.42 -17.12
CA ILE A 245 -19.34 -13.81 -16.78
C ILE A 245 -18.07 -13.82 -15.92
N SER A 246 -18.18 -14.32 -14.68
CA SER A 246 -17.01 -14.51 -13.82
C SER A 246 -16.35 -15.84 -14.15
N ALA A 247 -15.16 -15.79 -14.75
CA ALA A 247 -14.25 -16.92 -14.82
C ALA A 247 -13.77 -17.21 -13.39
N LYS A 248 -14.36 -18.21 -12.74
CA LYS A 248 -14.00 -18.60 -11.37
C LYS A 248 -12.63 -19.27 -11.36
N ASP A 249 -11.86 -19.03 -10.31
CA ASP A 249 -10.63 -19.78 -10.05
C ASP A 249 -10.94 -21.27 -9.87
N VAL A 250 -9.99 -22.12 -10.26
CA VAL A 250 -10.13 -23.59 -10.22
C VAL A 250 -10.05 -24.09 -8.78
N ASN A 251 -9.07 -23.61 -8.01
CA ASN A 251 -8.95 -23.91 -6.59
C ASN A 251 -8.28 -22.75 -5.85
N VAL A 252 -8.96 -22.17 -4.86
CA VAL A 252 -8.41 -21.09 -4.03
C VAL A 252 -7.54 -21.65 -2.88
N GLY A 253 -7.50 -22.97 -2.69
CA GLY A 253 -6.70 -23.63 -1.67
C GLY A 253 -7.19 -23.36 -0.24
N ASN A 254 -8.49 -23.11 -0.05
CA ASN A 254 -9.07 -22.75 1.25
C ASN A 254 -8.95 -23.90 2.27
N VAL A 255 -8.54 -23.57 3.50
CA VAL A 255 -8.35 -24.54 4.60
C VAL A 255 -9.45 -24.41 5.66
N GLY A 256 -10.67 -24.06 5.23
CA GLY A 256 -11.83 -23.84 6.11
C GLY A 256 -11.99 -22.40 6.65
N VAL A 257 -10.97 -21.55 6.50
CA VAL A 257 -11.03 -20.12 6.89
C VAL A 257 -10.68 -19.26 5.68
N PHE A 258 -11.55 -18.31 5.31
CA PHE A 258 -11.48 -17.58 4.02
C PHE A 258 -10.19 -16.75 3.78
N PHE A 259 -9.37 -16.52 4.81
CA PHE A 259 -8.12 -15.76 4.72
C PHE A 259 -6.87 -16.63 4.88
N LEU A 260 -7.02 -17.95 5.08
CA LEU A 260 -5.93 -18.91 5.18
C LEU A 260 -5.99 -19.90 4.02
N VAL A 261 -4.85 -20.09 3.36
CA VAL A 261 -4.73 -20.94 2.18
C VAL A 261 -3.56 -21.90 2.28
N ASN A 262 -3.74 -23.04 1.61
CA ASN A 262 -2.69 -23.98 1.29
C ASN A 262 -2.07 -23.63 -0.07
N TYR A 263 -0.89 -23.03 -0.05
CA TYR A 263 -0.14 -22.63 -1.24
C TYR A 263 0.42 -23.80 -2.06
N LEU A 264 0.40 -25.03 -1.52
CA LEU A 264 0.77 -26.22 -2.28
C LEU A 264 -0.41 -26.81 -3.08
N ASP A 265 -1.63 -26.39 -2.78
CA ASP A 265 -2.85 -26.85 -3.45
C ASP A 265 -3.58 -25.74 -4.24
N VAL A 266 -3.15 -24.48 -4.09
CA VAL A 266 -3.73 -23.33 -4.77
C VAL A 266 -3.53 -23.42 -6.29
N LYS A 267 -4.62 -23.19 -7.04
CA LYS A 267 -4.68 -23.15 -8.50
C LYS A 267 -5.56 -21.98 -8.93
N THR A 268 -4.98 -20.79 -8.91
CA THR A 268 -5.59 -19.56 -9.44
C THR A 268 -4.84 -19.08 -10.67
N SER A 269 -5.38 -18.07 -11.35
CA SER A 269 -4.72 -17.43 -12.49
C SER A 269 -3.37 -16.78 -12.16
N VAL A 270 -3.12 -16.44 -10.88
CA VAL A 270 -1.89 -15.78 -10.40
C VAL A 270 -1.04 -16.73 -9.56
N ASP A 271 -1.67 -17.42 -8.61
CA ASP A 271 -1.03 -18.31 -7.67
C ASP A 271 -1.21 -19.77 -8.09
N TYR A 272 -0.13 -20.31 -8.65
CA TYR A 272 0.02 -21.72 -9.01
C TYR A 272 1.48 -22.12 -8.88
N TYR A 273 1.76 -23.14 -8.07
CA TYR A 273 3.12 -23.57 -7.75
C TYR A 273 3.23 -25.08 -7.93
N THR A 274 4.24 -25.51 -8.67
CA THR A 274 4.47 -26.94 -8.98
C THR A 274 5.05 -27.71 -7.80
N SER A 275 5.79 -27.03 -6.93
CA SER A 275 6.46 -27.59 -5.76
C SER A 275 6.69 -26.51 -4.71
N TYR A 276 7.05 -26.94 -3.49
CA TYR A 276 7.51 -26.00 -2.46
C TYR A 276 8.72 -25.18 -2.92
N PHE A 277 9.65 -25.79 -3.67
CA PHE A 277 10.81 -25.10 -4.19
C PHE A 277 10.43 -23.99 -5.17
N ASP A 278 9.45 -24.25 -6.04
CA ASP A 278 8.88 -23.25 -6.94
C ASP A 278 8.26 -22.09 -6.13
N LEU A 279 7.43 -22.38 -5.11
CA LEU A 279 6.91 -21.35 -4.20
C LEU A 279 8.04 -20.52 -3.57
N ALA A 280 9.08 -21.17 -3.04
CA ALA A 280 10.23 -20.49 -2.43
C ALA A 280 10.96 -19.58 -3.42
N LEU A 281 11.19 -20.03 -4.65
CA LEU A 281 11.79 -19.21 -5.71
C LEU A 281 10.95 -17.97 -6.02
N ASN A 282 9.62 -18.09 -6.10
CA ASN A 282 8.75 -16.94 -6.34
C ASN A 282 8.84 -15.91 -5.22
N VAL A 283 8.75 -16.35 -3.97
CA VAL A 283 8.80 -15.47 -2.80
C VAL A 283 10.16 -14.77 -2.69
N LEU A 284 11.26 -15.52 -2.79
CA LEU A 284 12.61 -14.98 -2.65
C LEU A 284 12.98 -14.08 -3.83
N THR A 285 12.65 -14.46 -5.07
CA THR A 285 12.96 -13.66 -6.25
C THR A 285 12.18 -12.34 -6.23
N LEU A 286 10.89 -12.38 -5.87
CA LEU A 286 10.08 -11.17 -5.72
C LEU A 286 10.67 -10.25 -4.64
N PHE A 287 11.03 -10.79 -3.48
CA PHE A 287 11.67 -10.00 -2.41
C PHE A 287 12.99 -9.38 -2.87
N CYS A 288 13.82 -10.14 -3.58
CA CYS A 288 15.09 -9.66 -4.10
C CYS A 288 14.89 -8.50 -5.08
N VAL A 289 13.98 -8.63 -6.04
CA VAL A 289 13.69 -7.56 -7.02
C VAL A 289 13.19 -6.29 -6.33
N LEU A 290 12.32 -6.42 -5.32
CA LEU A 290 11.70 -5.28 -4.66
C LEU A 290 12.59 -4.58 -3.63
N TYR A 291 13.43 -5.33 -2.91
CA TYR A 291 14.08 -4.84 -1.69
C TYR A 291 15.60 -4.98 -1.66
N LEU A 292 16.21 -5.94 -2.38
CA LEU A 292 17.67 -6.12 -2.41
C LEU A 292 18.43 -4.83 -2.76
N PRO A 293 17.97 -3.97 -3.71
CA PRO A 293 18.67 -2.74 -4.07
C PRO A 293 18.93 -1.78 -2.91
N TYR A 294 18.12 -1.81 -1.85
CA TYR A 294 18.25 -0.92 -0.69
C TYR A 294 18.17 -1.65 0.67
N LEU A 295 18.18 -2.99 0.69
CA LEU A 295 18.07 -3.79 1.90
C LEU A 295 19.16 -3.47 2.92
N PHE A 296 20.38 -3.19 2.47
CA PHE A 296 21.48 -2.77 3.35
C PHE A 296 21.13 -1.50 4.14
N LEU A 297 20.46 -0.53 3.52
CA LEU A 297 20.02 0.69 4.19
C LEU A 297 18.95 0.40 5.23
N VAL A 298 18.03 -0.53 4.94
CA VAL A 298 17.01 -1.02 5.89
C VAL A 298 17.70 -1.62 7.12
N LEU A 299 18.63 -2.55 6.93
CA LEU A 299 19.34 -3.22 8.01
C LEU A 299 20.14 -2.24 8.88
N LYS A 300 20.91 -1.35 8.26
CA LYS A 300 21.71 -0.33 8.98
C LYS A 300 20.85 0.73 9.66
N GLY A 301 19.71 1.01 9.06
CA GLY A 301 18.75 2.01 9.51
C GLY A 301 17.69 1.49 10.47
N PHE A 302 17.72 0.21 10.82
CA PHE A 302 16.79 -0.38 11.76
C PHE A 302 16.81 0.37 13.11
N PHE A 303 15.63 0.59 13.67
CA PHE A 303 15.41 1.17 14.98
C PHE A 303 14.10 0.62 15.56
N ARG A 304 14.03 0.54 16.88
CA ARG A 304 12.82 0.09 17.58
C ARG A 304 11.83 1.23 17.68
N HIS A 305 10.62 1.01 17.17
CA HIS A 305 9.51 1.94 17.35
C HIS A 305 8.21 1.15 17.39
N ARG A 306 7.48 1.26 18.50
CA ARG A 306 6.31 0.40 18.80
C ARG A 306 5.36 0.19 17.61
N ILE A 307 4.93 1.28 16.95
CA ILE A 307 4.02 1.20 15.80
C ILE A 307 4.67 0.50 14.61
N LEU A 308 5.94 0.80 14.32
CA LEU A 308 6.66 0.22 13.18
C LEU A 308 7.02 -1.24 13.42
N ASP A 309 7.32 -1.62 14.66
CA ASP A 309 7.67 -2.99 15.04
C ASP A 309 6.48 -3.93 14.79
N PHE A 310 5.27 -3.58 15.27
CA PHE A 310 4.06 -4.37 14.99
C PHE A 310 3.69 -4.39 13.51
N TRP A 311 3.81 -3.24 12.84
CA TRP A 311 3.52 -3.14 11.41
C TRP A 311 4.47 -4.00 10.59
N THR A 312 5.78 -3.90 10.84
CA THR A 312 6.80 -4.70 10.13
C THR A 312 6.67 -6.18 10.44
N CYS A 313 6.37 -6.54 11.70
CA CYS A 313 6.12 -7.93 12.08
C CYS A 313 4.95 -8.52 11.29
N LEU A 314 3.80 -7.83 11.24
CA LEU A 314 2.64 -8.27 10.46
C LEU A 314 3.00 -8.47 8.99
N LEU A 315 3.63 -7.47 8.37
CA LEU A 315 3.93 -7.53 6.94
C LEU A 315 4.96 -8.62 6.63
N THR A 316 5.96 -8.84 7.49
CA THR A 316 6.94 -9.92 7.29
C THR A 316 6.32 -11.30 7.47
N VAL A 317 5.45 -11.49 8.47
CA VAL A 317 4.68 -12.73 8.65
C VAL A 317 3.76 -12.98 7.46
N GLY A 318 3.06 -11.95 6.96
CA GLY A 318 2.23 -12.09 5.76
C GLY A 318 3.00 -12.38 4.48
N SER A 319 4.23 -11.86 4.36
CA SER A 319 5.06 -12.04 3.16
C SER A 319 5.77 -13.39 3.11
N PHE A 320 6.27 -13.87 4.25
CA PHE A 320 7.12 -15.06 4.32
C PHE A 320 6.44 -16.24 5.05
N GLY A 321 5.26 -16.05 5.61
CA GLY A 321 4.52 -17.10 6.31
C GLY A 321 4.21 -18.31 5.44
N CYS A 322 4.02 -18.11 4.14
CA CYS A 322 3.85 -19.20 3.17
C CYS A 322 5.09 -20.09 3.01
N LEU A 323 6.29 -19.64 3.40
CA LEU A 323 7.50 -20.48 3.39
C LEU A 323 7.62 -21.33 4.66
N ILE A 324 7.06 -20.85 5.78
CA ILE A 324 7.14 -21.53 7.07
C ILE A 324 5.99 -22.53 7.22
N LEU A 325 4.77 -22.10 6.91
CA LEU A 325 3.53 -22.90 7.00
C LEU A 325 2.78 -22.84 5.67
N PRO A 326 3.30 -23.47 4.59
CA PRO A 326 2.72 -23.36 3.24
C PRO A 326 1.28 -23.88 3.16
N PHE A 327 0.91 -24.80 4.05
CA PHE A 327 -0.43 -25.40 4.11
C PHE A 327 -1.46 -24.54 4.86
N CYS A 328 -1.04 -23.48 5.56
CA CYS A 328 -1.92 -22.63 6.36
C CYS A 328 -1.29 -21.25 6.53
N ALA A 329 -1.22 -20.49 5.44
CA ALA A 329 -0.64 -19.15 5.43
C ALA A 329 -1.66 -18.10 4.99
N LEU A 330 -1.37 -16.84 5.31
CA LEU A 330 -2.22 -15.72 4.92
C LEU A 330 -2.35 -15.65 3.39
N LEU A 331 -3.59 -15.49 2.94
CA LEU A 331 -3.94 -15.26 1.55
C LEU A 331 -3.22 -14.01 1.00
N LEU A 332 -2.82 -14.05 -0.28
CA LEU A 332 -2.15 -12.98 -1.03
C LEU A 332 -0.79 -12.55 -0.43
N TRP A 333 0.12 -13.49 -0.17
CA TRP A 333 1.47 -13.22 0.38
C TRP A 333 2.22 -12.10 -0.38
N HIS A 334 2.07 -12.04 -1.71
CA HIS A 334 2.72 -11.03 -2.55
C HIS A 334 2.21 -9.60 -2.27
N ARG A 335 0.93 -9.43 -1.87
CA ARG A 335 0.39 -8.10 -1.49
C ARG A 335 0.94 -7.62 -0.16
N TRP A 336 1.09 -8.53 0.82
CA TRP A 336 1.80 -8.23 2.06
C TRP A 336 3.24 -7.80 1.80
N MET A 337 3.89 -8.51 0.87
CA MET A 337 5.25 -8.19 0.45
C MET A 337 5.33 -6.81 -0.17
N PHE A 338 4.44 -6.44 -1.10
CA PHE A 338 4.45 -5.09 -1.65
C PHE A 338 4.29 -4.01 -0.58
N MET A 339 3.45 -4.24 0.43
CA MET A 339 3.23 -3.28 1.51
C MET A 339 4.43 -3.14 2.47
N LEU A 340 5.42 -4.04 2.46
CA LEU A 340 6.66 -3.87 3.25
C LEU A 340 7.37 -2.56 2.95
N VAL A 341 7.16 -2.00 1.75
CA VAL A 341 7.74 -0.72 1.35
C VAL A 341 7.40 0.41 2.31
N TYR A 342 6.20 0.40 2.93
CA TYR A 342 5.78 1.45 3.86
C TYR A 342 6.70 1.52 5.10
N THR A 343 7.03 0.37 5.71
CA THR A 343 7.92 0.35 6.88
C THR A 343 9.40 0.38 6.50
N PHE A 344 9.78 -0.32 5.42
CA PHE A 344 11.16 -0.38 4.95
C PHE A 344 11.67 0.99 4.49
N THR A 345 10.80 1.86 3.97
CA THR A 345 11.17 3.25 3.65
C THR A 345 11.73 3.97 4.87
N PHE A 346 11.05 3.88 6.02
CA PHE A 346 11.51 4.55 7.23
C PHE A 346 12.85 3.99 7.71
N TYR A 347 13.02 2.68 7.69
CA TYR A 347 14.32 2.10 8.04
C TYR A 347 15.41 2.52 7.05
N ALA A 348 15.17 2.43 5.74
CA ALA A 348 16.15 2.82 4.72
C ALA A 348 16.58 4.28 4.83
N VAL A 349 15.63 5.21 5.01
CA VAL A 349 15.92 6.65 5.13
C VAL A 349 16.67 6.95 6.44
N ASN A 350 16.36 6.25 7.52
CA ASN A 350 17.12 6.36 8.76
C ASN A 350 18.56 5.85 8.58
N GLY A 351 18.76 4.76 7.84
CA GLY A 351 20.08 4.22 7.49
C GLY A 351 20.89 5.20 6.65
N LEU A 352 20.24 5.82 5.67
CA LEU A 352 20.83 6.87 4.84
C LEU A 352 21.22 8.11 5.66
N ASP A 353 20.34 8.60 6.54
CA ASP A 353 20.63 9.75 7.43
C ASP A 353 21.83 9.46 8.36
N LYS A 354 21.89 8.26 8.96
CA LYS A 354 23.05 7.83 9.79
C LYS A 354 24.35 7.82 8.99
N LEU A 355 24.31 7.35 7.74
CA LEU A 355 25.46 7.32 6.83
C LEU A 355 25.92 8.73 6.44
N LEU A 356 24.97 9.62 6.13
CA LEU A 356 25.25 11.00 5.75
C LEU A 356 25.79 11.83 6.92
N LYS A 357 25.32 11.61 8.15
CA LYS A 357 25.83 12.32 9.34
C LYS A 357 27.24 11.90 9.73
N LYS A 358 27.54 10.60 9.63
CA LYS A 358 28.89 10.06 9.89
C LYS A 358 29.96 10.65 8.95
N ARG A 359 29.55 11.17 7.78
CA ARG A 359 30.41 11.90 6.84
C ARG A 359 30.88 13.25 7.37
N ASN A 360 30.04 13.97 8.14
CA ASN A 360 30.35 15.32 8.62
C ASN A 360 31.22 15.31 9.89
N SER A 361 31.26 14.20 10.62
CA SER A 361 32.16 13.97 11.75
C SER A 361 33.44 13.28 11.25
N GLY A 362 34.48 14.06 10.93
CA GLY A 362 35.72 13.66 10.23
C GLY A 362 36.61 12.57 10.88
N GLY A 363 36.09 11.70 11.75
CA GLY A 363 36.80 10.56 12.30
C GLY A 363 36.48 9.27 11.54
N PHE A 364 37.50 8.63 10.97
CA PHE A 364 37.50 7.29 10.34
C PHE A 364 37.34 7.24 8.79
N ALA A 365 38.24 7.94 8.08
CA ALA A 365 38.23 8.12 6.63
C ALA A 365 38.58 6.88 5.76
N VAL A 366 39.18 5.81 6.31
CA VAL A 366 39.72 4.71 5.46
C VAL A 366 38.68 3.59 5.19
N LYS A 367 37.77 3.30 6.13
CA LYS A 367 36.73 2.25 5.95
C LYS A 367 35.44 2.76 5.29
N LEU A 368 35.26 4.09 5.16
CA LEU A 368 34.02 4.70 4.66
C LEU A 368 34.01 4.93 3.15
N LYS A 369 35.16 5.17 2.52
CA LYS A 369 35.28 5.44 1.07
C LYS A 369 34.71 4.31 0.21
N ASN A 370 34.87 3.06 0.67
CA ASN A 370 34.33 1.86 -0.01
C ASN A 370 32.82 1.63 0.26
N SER A 371 32.24 2.28 1.27
CA SER A 371 30.80 2.26 1.57
C SER A 371 30.03 3.36 0.82
N GLU A 372 30.70 4.44 0.39
CA GLU A 372 30.07 5.58 -0.29
C GLU A 372 29.63 5.24 -1.72
N GLY A 373 30.52 4.61 -2.50
CA GLY A 373 30.19 4.12 -3.83
C GLY A 373 29.05 3.10 -3.80
N LYS A 374 29.03 2.23 -2.78
CA LYS A 374 27.96 1.25 -2.56
C LYS A 374 26.61 1.92 -2.29
N VAL A 375 26.55 2.92 -1.40
CA VAL A 375 25.30 3.62 -1.07
C VAL A 375 24.76 4.41 -2.27
N LYS A 376 25.63 5.13 -2.99
CA LYS A 376 25.24 5.84 -4.21
C LYS A 376 24.76 4.86 -5.29
N GLY A 377 25.49 3.77 -5.51
CA GLY A 377 25.12 2.71 -6.45
C GLY A 377 23.78 2.07 -6.11
N MET A 378 23.49 1.83 -4.84
CA MET A 378 22.21 1.27 -4.37
C MET A 378 21.03 2.23 -4.55
N LEU A 379 21.21 3.52 -4.23
CA LEU A 379 20.20 4.54 -4.50
C LEU A 379 19.95 4.67 -5.99
N LEU A 380 21.02 4.73 -6.79
CA LEU A 380 20.94 4.81 -8.24
C LEU A 380 20.25 3.58 -8.82
N LEU A 381 20.57 2.37 -8.35
CA LEU A 381 19.90 1.14 -8.75
C LEU A 381 18.41 1.15 -8.41
N THR A 382 18.05 1.63 -7.21
CA THR A 382 16.64 1.74 -6.80
C THR A 382 15.87 2.72 -7.69
N VAL A 383 16.45 3.88 -7.96
CA VAL A 383 15.86 4.89 -8.85
C VAL A 383 15.77 4.36 -10.28
N MET A 384 16.83 3.71 -10.79
CA MET A 384 16.84 3.10 -12.12
C MET A 384 15.75 2.03 -12.26
N LEU A 385 15.60 1.13 -11.29
CA LEU A 385 14.53 0.13 -11.31
C LEU A 385 13.13 0.77 -11.30
N GLY A 386 12.95 1.83 -10.50
CA GLY A 386 11.72 2.63 -10.51
C GLY A 386 11.45 3.28 -11.87
N CYS A 387 12.46 3.93 -12.47
CA CYS A 387 12.36 4.57 -13.78
C CYS A 387 12.07 3.55 -14.89
N VAL A 388 12.74 2.40 -14.90
CA VAL A 388 12.46 1.31 -15.84
C VAL A 388 11.01 0.86 -15.69
N TYR A 389 10.51 0.72 -14.46
CA TYR A 389 9.12 0.35 -14.24
C TYR A 389 8.13 1.41 -14.75
N LEU A 390 8.38 2.70 -14.49
CA LEU A 390 7.55 3.79 -15.01
C LEU A 390 7.55 3.85 -16.54
N ALA A 391 8.67 3.49 -17.17
CA ALA A 391 8.83 3.45 -18.63
C ALA A 391 8.28 2.16 -19.27
N THR A 392 7.84 1.17 -18.47
CA THR A 392 7.34 -0.12 -18.97
C THR A 392 6.30 0.01 -20.09
N PRO A 393 5.33 0.96 -20.07
CA PRO A 393 4.38 1.08 -21.18
C PRO A 393 5.05 1.29 -22.55
N VAL A 394 6.13 2.08 -22.60
CA VAL A 394 6.90 2.32 -23.83
C VAL A 394 7.84 1.16 -24.13
N LEU A 395 8.55 0.66 -23.11
CA LEU A 395 9.55 -0.39 -23.26
C LEU A 395 8.93 -1.69 -23.80
N MET A 396 7.73 -2.01 -23.34
CA MET A 396 6.99 -3.17 -23.84
C MET A 396 6.49 -2.98 -25.26
N ASN A 397 5.87 -1.83 -25.55
CA ASN A 397 5.33 -1.57 -26.89
C ASN A 397 6.43 -1.51 -27.97
N THR A 398 7.62 -1.01 -27.61
CA THR A 398 8.70 -0.75 -28.58
C THR A 398 9.72 -1.89 -28.64
N PHE A 399 10.09 -2.46 -27.49
CA PHE A 399 11.21 -3.41 -27.39
C PHE A 399 10.79 -4.79 -26.88
N ASN A 400 9.53 -4.97 -26.47
CA ASN A 400 9.04 -6.18 -25.80
C ASN A 400 9.89 -6.59 -24.57
N VAL A 401 10.50 -5.60 -23.91
CA VAL A 401 11.35 -5.77 -22.73
C VAL A 401 10.70 -5.06 -21.55
N GLY A 402 10.62 -5.75 -20.40
CA GLY A 402 10.10 -5.17 -19.16
C GLY A 402 10.54 -5.96 -17.93
N ILE A 403 10.21 -5.46 -16.73
CA ILE A 403 10.44 -6.20 -15.47
C ILE A 403 9.70 -7.55 -15.44
N SER A 404 8.69 -7.68 -16.30
CA SER A 404 7.95 -8.89 -16.58
C SER A 404 8.69 -9.96 -17.37
N SER A 405 9.88 -9.68 -17.89
CA SER A 405 10.74 -10.69 -18.51
C SER A 405 11.49 -11.52 -17.46
N ILE A 406 11.41 -11.16 -16.18
CA ILE A 406 12.06 -11.89 -15.07
C ILE A 406 11.20 -13.12 -14.72
N PRO A 407 11.75 -14.35 -14.85
CA PRO A 407 11.06 -15.58 -14.43
C PRO A 407 10.59 -15.50 -12.97
N TYR A 408 9.48 -16.16 -12.65
CA TYR A 408 8.85 -16.17 -11.31
C TYR A 408 8.27 -14.83 -10.83
N VAL A 409 8.67 -13.70 -11.42
CA VAL A 409 8.22 -12.36 -11.02
C VAL A 409 7.14 -11.82 -11.96
N CYS A 410 7.16 -12.24 -13.23
CA CYS A 410 6.28 -11.75 -14.29
C CYS A 410 4.79 -11.72 -13.93
N ARG A 411 4.27 -12.79 -13.34
CA ARG A 411 2.87 -12.91 -12.92
C ARG A 411 2.42 -11.88 -11.88
N TYR A 412 3.36 -11.35 -11.10
CA TYR A 412 3.04 -10.36 -10.07
C TYR A 412 3.12 -8.94 -10.58
N PHE A 413 3.66 -8.69 -11.78
CA PHE A 413 3.77 -7.37 -12.39
C PHE A 413 2.79 -7.25 -13.57
N SER A 414 2.06 -6.14 -13.65
CA SER A 414 1.20 -5.91 -14.81
C SER A 414 2.05 -5.59 -16.05
N VAL A 415 1.73 -6.27 -17.14
CA VAL A 415 2.39 -6.16 -18.44
C VAL A 415 1.48 -5.41 -19.38
N SER A 416 1.98 -4.30 -19.94
CA SER A 416 1.38 -3.50 -21.01
C SER A 416 0.07 -2.79 -20.62
N PRO A 417 -0.33 -1.75 -21.36
CA PRO A 417 -1.74 -1.47 -21.49
C PRO A 417 -2.50 -2.74 -21.87
N THR A 418 -3.43 -3.13 -21.01
CA THR A 418 -4.37 -4.20 -21.32
C THR A 418 -5.23 -3.70 -22.47
N ILE A 419 -4.95 -4.19 -23.68
CA ILE A 419 -5.89 -4.07 -24.78
C ILE A 419 -7.17 -4.72 -24.24
N PRO A 420 -8.30 -3.99 -24.08
CA PRO A 420 -9.57 -4.66 -23.85
C PRO A 420 -9.70 -5.62 -25.01
N TYR A 421 -9.88 -6.93 -24.75
CA TYR A 421 -10.09 -7.92 -25.79
C TYR A 421 -11.04 -7.30 -26.82
N GLN A 422 -10.51 -6.90 -27.98
CA GLN A 422 -11.34 -6.58 -29.11
C GLN A 422 -12.04 -7.90 -29.41
N ASP A 423 -13.36 -7.87 -29.50
CA ASP A 423 -14.12 -9.02 -29.95
C ASP A 423 -13.43 -9.55 -31.20
N VAL A 424 -12.90 -10.77 -31.09
CA VAL A 424 -12.36 -11.50 -32.22
C VAL A 424 -13.57 -11.90 -33.04
N GLY A 425 -14.00 -11.01 -33.95
CA GLY A 425 -14.95 -11.24 -35.03
C GLY A 425 -16.26 -11.95 -34.65
N ALA A 426 -17.34 -11.19 -34.61
CA ALA A 426 -18.65 -11.67 -35.04
C ALA A 426 -19.13 -10.78 -36.18
#